data_AF-X0WF56-F1
#
_entry.id   AF-X0WF56-F1
#
_cell.length_a   1.000
_cell.length_b   1.000
_cell.length_c   1.000
_cell.angle_alpha   90.00
_cell.angle_beta   90.00
_cell.angle_gamma   90.00
#
_symmetry.space_group_name_H-M   'P 1'
#
loop_
_entity.id
_entity.type
_entity.pdbx_description
1 polymer ?
#
loop_
_entity_poly.entity_id
_entity_poly.type
_entity_poly.pdbx_seq_one_letter_code
_entity_poly.pdbx_strand_id
1 'polypeptide(L)'
;VEAGAIHKAHMGVLYIDEINTLNLPSQQHLLTAIQERKFQITGQSERSFGAMVKTEPVPCDFILVSAGNLDALRGMHPALRSRIRGYGYEIYLNSRMDDNDENRTKLIRFVAQEVTKDGKIPHFDRDAVAEIIHEARRRAGIKGKLSLRLRELGGLIRAAGDLAYETNGKIVTQDHVIQAKKIAKSLEQQVVDRAIEQRKGYRSFKTEGEEVGVVNGLAVHSADPSMSEFSGLVLPIVAEVTPAGSRSEGKIIA
;
A
#
# COMPACT_ATOMS: atom_id res chain seq x y z
N VAL A 1 22.79 32.31 -0.85
CA VAL A 1 21.85 31.87 -1.91
C VAL A 1 21.97 30.36 -2.01
N GLU A 2 20.87 29.63 -1.85
CA GLU A 2 20.89 28.16 -1.90
C GLU A 2 19.97 27.64 -3.00
N ALA A 3 20.47 26.66 -3.74
CA ALA A 3 19.71 26.03 -4.82
C ALA A 3 18.58 25.14 -4.26
N GLY A 4 17.34 25.49 -4.58
CA GLY A 4 16.17 24.62 -4.35
C GLY A 4 16.18 23.35 -5.21
N ALA A 5 15.30 22.39 -4.88
CA ALA A 5 15.20 21.09 -5.56
C ALA A 5 14.99 21.21 -7.08
N ILE A 6 14.20 22.19 -7.53
CA ILE A 6 13.96 22.46 -8.96
C ILE A 6 15.26 22.77 -9.71
N HIS A 7 16.19 23.49 -9.09
CA HIS A 7 17.47 23.86 -9.71
C HIS A 7 18.44 22.67 -9.70
N LYS A 8 18.45 21.91 -8.60
CA LYS A 8 19.25 20.68 -8.48
C LYS A 8 18.82 19.61 -9.50
N ALA A 9 17.56 19.61 -9.91
CA ALA A 9 17.01 18.70 -10.90
C ALA A 9 17.23 19.14 -12.36
N HIS A 10 17.91 20.27 -12.61
CA HIS A 10 18.16 20.74 -13.96
C HIS A 10 18.87 19.66 -14.82
N MET A 11 18.36 19.45 -16.03
CA MET A 11 18.75 18.39 -16.96
C MET A 11 18.53 16.97 -16.43
N GLY A 12 17.69 16.80 -15.41
CA GLY A 12 17.38 15.54 -14.77
C GLY A 12 15.89 15.37 -14.47
N VAL A 13 15.60 14.61 -13.42
CA VAL A 13 14.24 14.29 -12.98
C VAL A 13 13.97 14.92 -11.62
N LEU A 14 12.87 15.65 -11.50
CA LEU A 14 12.32 16.08 -10.23
C LEU A 14 11.20 15.11 -9.84
N TYR A 15 11.46 14.26 -8.86
CA TYR A 15 10.45 13.37 -8.29
C TYR A 15 9.78 14.01 -7.07
N ILE A 16 8.46 14.10 -7.08
CA ILE A 16 7.66 14.59 -5.96
C ILE A 16 6.57 13.57 -5.66
N ASP A 17 6.69 12.92 -4.50
CA ASP A 17 5.64 12.08 -3.94
C ASP A 17 4.62 12.93 -3.18
N GLU A 18 3.37 12.50 -3.16
CA GLU A 18 2.24 13.20 -2.52
C GLU A 18 2.19 14.70 -2.86
N ILE A 19 2.19 15.02 -4.15
CA ILE A 19 2.24 16.40 -4.67
C ILE A 19 1.12 17.33 -4.16
N ASN A 20 -0.01 16.76 -3.74
CA ASN A 20 -1.12 17.47 -3.11
C ASN A 20 -0.77 18.08 -1.75
N THR A 21 0.30 17.61 -1.09
CA THR A 21 0.77 18.15 0.19
C THR A 21 1.54 19.46 0.03
N LEU A 22 1.98 19.79 -1.19
CA LEU A 22 2.60 21.09 -1.46
C LEU A 22 1.57 22.20 -1.27
N ASN A 23 1.97 23.25 -0.56
CA ASN A 23 1.13 24.43 -0.44
C ASN A 23 0.86 25.08 -1.81
N LEU A 24 -0.25 25.81 -1.90
CA LEU A 24 -0.70 26.43 -3.16
C LEU A 24 0.39 27.30 -3.84
N PRO A 25 1.14 28.16 -3.11
CA PRO A 25 2.24 28.92 -3.71
C PRO A 25 3.33 28.05 -4.32
N SER A 26 3.71 26.94 -3.67
CA SER A 26 4.73 26.03 -4.19
C SER A 26 4.28 25.34 -5.47
N GLN A 27 2.99 24.96 -5.56
CA GLN A 27 2.44 24.39 -6.78
C GLN A 27 2.40 25.41 -7.94
N GLN A 28 2.14 26.67 -7.64
CA GLN A 28 2.20 27.77 -8.62
C GLN A 28 3.64 28.05 -9.06
N HIS A 29 4.60 28.10 -8.12
CA HIS A 29 6.02 28.23 -8.45
C HIS A 29 6.51 27.07 -9.32
N LEU A 30 6.09 25.84 -9.02
CA LEU A 30 6.40 24.67 -9.82
C LEU A 30 5.83 24.79 -11.24
N LEU A 31 4.59 25.27 -11.38
CA LEU A 31 3.98 25.55 -12.68
C LEU A 31 4.80 26.57 -13.49
N THR A 32 5.26 27.65 -12.86
CA THR A 32 6.13 28.65 -13.51
C THR A 32 7.48 28.05 -13.90
N ALA A 33 8.11 27.28 -13.01
CA ALA A 33 9.40 26.65 -13.28
C ALA A 33 9.35 25.69 -14.49
N ILE A 34 8.26 24.93 -14.63
CA ILE A 34 8.04 24.03 -15.78
C ILE A 34 7.86 24.81 -17.09
N GLN A 35 7.25 26.00 -17.04
CA GLN A 35 7.00 26.83 -18.21
C GLN A 35 8.25 27.56 -18.69
N GLU A 36 8.93 28.23 -17.76
CA GLU A 36 10.05 29.12 -18.06
C GLU A 36 11.38 28.38 -18.13
N ARG A 37 11.45 27.15 -17.59
CA ARG A 37 12.68 26.33 -17.44
C ARG A 37 13.79 27.05 -16.66
N LYS A 38 13.46 28.16 -16.02
CA LYS A 38 14.29 28.96 -15.13
C LYS A 38 13.42 29.48 -14.00
N PHE A 39 13.99 29.59 -12.81
CA PHE A 39 13.29 30.14 -11.66
C PHE A 39 14.26 30.94 -10.78
N GLN A 40 13.79 32.03 -10.19
CA GLN A 40 14.63 32.87 -9.34
C GLN A 40 14.69 32.31 -7.91
N ILE A 41 15.85 32.42 -7.28
CA ILE A 41 16.01 32.10 -5.86
C ILE A 41 15.76 33.38 -5.06
N THR A 42 14.80 33.31 -4.14
CA THR A 42 14.43 34.40 -3.22
C THR A 42 14.22 33.83 -1.82
N GLY A 43 14.52 34.63 -0.80
CA GLY A 43 14.19 34.28 0.58
C GLY A 43 12.69 34.08 0.76
N GLN A 44 12.30 32.97 1.40
CA GLN A 44 10.89 32.59 1.59
C GLN A 44 10.22 33.29 2.77
N SER A 45 11.01 33.78 3.73
CA SER A 45 10.51 34.50 4.91
C SER A 45 10.63 35.99 4.69
N GLU A 46 9.50 36.70 4.65
CA GLU A 46 9.44 38.16 4.55
C GLU A 46 10.19 38.86 5.71
N ARG A 47 10.35 38.18 6.85
CA ARG A 47 11.09 38.67 8.02
C ARG A 47 12.60 38.46 7.92
N SER A 48 13.08 37.81 6.88
CA SER A 48 14.52 37.57 6.66
C SER A 48 15.09 38.63 5.73
N PHE A 49 16.32 39.06 6.01
CA PHE A 49 17.11 39.89 5.09
C PHE A 49 17.26 39.25 3.69
N GLY A 50 17.16 37.93 3.60
CA GLY A 50 17.17 37.20 2.33
C GLY A 50 15.95 37.41 1.44
N ALA A 51 14.84 37.96 1.95
CA ALA A 51 13.66 38.26 1.13
C ALA A 51 13.89 39.42 0.14
N MET A 52 14.84 40.31 0.44
CA MET A 52 15.23 41.40 -0.46
C MET A 52 16.19 40.93 -1.57
N VAL A 53 16.76 39.74 -1.43
CA VAL A 53 17.73 39.18 -2.39
C VAL A 53 16.97 38.32 -3.39
N LYS A 54 16.97 38.74 -4.66
CA LYS A 54 16.50 37.96 -5.80
C LYS A 54 17.65 37.70 -6.74
N THR A 55 17.89 36.44 -7.06
CA THR A 55 18.88 36.09 -8.07
C THR A 55 18.35 36.40 -9.48
N GLU A 56 19.26 36.40 -10.45
CA GLU A 56 18.86 36.17 -11.84
C GLU A 56 18.15 34.81 -11.98
N PRO A 57 17.29 34.63 -13.01
CA PRO A 57 16.63 33.35 -13.25
C PRO A 57 17.63 32.21 -13.40
N VAL A 58 17.59 31.25 -12.47
CA VAL A 58 18.50 30.11 -12.42
C VAL A 58 17.90 28.95 -13.23
N PRO A 59 18.67 28.26 -14.08
CA PRO A 59 18.18 27.11 -14.85
C PRO A 59 17.54 26.02 -13.98
N CYS A 60 16.39 25.53 -14.44
CA CYS A 60 15.63 24.43 -13.86
C CYS A 60 14.81 23.69 -14.93
N ASP A 61 15.43 23.39 -16.07
CA ASP A 61 14.82 22.53 -17.10
C ASP A 61 14.86 21.07 -16.63
N PHE A 62 13.77 20.54 -16.05
CA PHE A 62 13.69 19.19 -15.50
C PHE A 62 12.45 18.44 -16.03
N ILE A 63 12.51 17.11 -15.98
CA ILE A 63 11.33 16.26 -16.19
C ILE A 63 10.65 16.08 -14.83
N LEU A 64 9.40 16.53 -14.70
CA LEU A 64 8.60 16.30 -13.49
C LEU A 64 8.03 14.88 -13.51
N VAL A 65 8.30 14.12 -12.44
CA VAL A 65 7.59 12.88 -12.12
C VAL A 65 6.85 13.09 -10.81
N SER A 66 5.54 13.22 -10.89
CA SER A 66 4.67 13.39 -9.73
C SER A 66 3.98 12.07 -9.39
N ALA A 67 3.92 11.74 -8.10
CA ALA A 67 3.17 10.62 -7.56
C ALA A 67 2.19 11.08 -6.48
N GLY A 68 1.22 10.22 -6.17
CA GLY A 68 0.21 10.44 -5.15
C GLY A 68 -0.94 9.46 -5.28
N ASN A 69 -1.76 9.39 -4.24
CA ASN A 69 -2.97 8.58 -4.21
C ASN A 69 -4.15 9.30 -4.87
N LEU A 70 -5.33 8.66 -4.91
CA LEU A 70 -6.52 9.25 -5.57
C LEU A 70 -6.99 10.56 -4.91
N ASP A 71 -6.73 10.75 -3.62
CA ASP A 71 -6.97 12.00 -2.90
C ASP A 71 -6.08 13.14 -3.39
N ALA A 72 -4.90 12.84 -3.95
CA ALA A 72 -4.03 13.85 -4.52
C ALA A 72 -4.66 14.60 -5.70
N LEU A 73 -5.60 13.97 -6.41
CA LEU A 73 -6.38 14.61 -7.46
C LEU A 73 -7.24 15.78 -6.96
N ARG A 74 -7.62 15.77 -5.66
CA ARG A 74 -8.43 16.84 -5.05
C ARG A 74 -7.57 18.02 -4.58
N GLY A 75 -6.37 17.76 -4.11
CA GLY A 75 -5.46 18.79 -3.55
C GLY A 75 -4.52 19.43 -4.58
N MET A 76 -4.45 18.89 -5.79
CA MET A 76 -3.62 19.44 -6.86
C MET A 76 -4.24 20.69 -7.49
N HIS A 77 -3.43 21.73 -7.67
CA HIS A 77 -3.80 22.96 -8.36
C HIS A 77 -4.29 22.63 -9.79
N PRO A 78 -5.50 23.06 -10.20
CA PRO A 78 -6.09 22.68 -11.49
C PRO A 78 -5.19 23.00 -12.69
N ALA A 79 -4.51 24.15 -12.70
CA ALA A 79 -3.57 24.52 -13.75
C ALA A 79 -2.32 23.62 -13.83
N LEU A 80 -1.80 23.15 -12.69
CA LEU A 80 -0.66 22.22 -12.66
C LEU A 80 -1.08 20.87 -13.26
N ARG A 81 -2.23 20.35 -12.83
CA ARG A 81 -2.79 19.13 -13.41
C ARG A 81 -3.05 19.26 -14.91
N SER A 82 -3.67 20.36 -15.32
CA SER A 82 -3.94 20.66 -16.72
C SER A 82 -2.66 20.69 -17.56
N ARG A 83 -1.57 21.25 -17.01
CA ARG A 83 -0.25 21.25 -17.66
C ARG A 83 0.30 19.83 -17.81
N ILE A 84 0.26 19.00 -16.76
CA ILE A 84 0.71 17.60 -16.81
C ILE A 84 -0.11 16.80 -17.83
N ARG A 85 -1.44 16.96 -17.82
CA ARG A 85 -2.34 16.25 -18.74
C ARG A 85 -2.21 16.73 -20.19
N GLY A 86 -1.98 18.02 -20.40
CA GLY A 86 -1.89 18.61 -21.74
C GLY A 86 -0.55 18.39 -22.45
N TYR A 87 0.54 18.18 -21.69
CA TYR A 87 1.90 18.08 -22.23
C TYR A 87 2.66 16.84 -21.73
N GLY A 88 1.97 15.90 -21.10
CA GLY A 88 2.56 14.71 -20.50
C GLY A 88 1.55 13.56 -20.41
N TYR A 89 1.71 12.74 -19.38
CA TYR A 89 0.93 11.50 -19.20
C TYR A 89 0.42 11.38 -17.77
N GLU A 90 -0.84 10.97 -17.61
CA GLU A 90 -1.39 10.51 -16.33
C GLU A 90 -1.45 8.98 -16.37
N ILE A 91 -0.85 8.31 -15.37
CA ILE A 91 -0.79 6.85 -15.29
C ILE A 91 -1.42 6.40 -13.99
N TYR A 92 -2.44 5.54 -14.09
CA TYR A 92 -2.99 4.84 -12.94
C TYR A 92 -2.29 3.49 -12.80
N LEU A 93 -1.53 3.30 -11.71
CA LEU A 93 -0.73 2.10 -11.51
C LEU A 93 -1.61 0.89 -11.14
N ASN A 94 -1.38 -0.22 -11.83
CA ASN A 94 -2.02 -1.48 -11.49
C ASN A 94 -1.50 -1.99 -10.14
N SER A 95 -2.39 -2.44 -9.27
CA SER A 95 -2.05 -3.10 -8.00
C SER A 95 -1.90 -4.62 -8.13
N ARG A 96 -2.13 -5.17 -9.33
CA ARG A 96 -2.16 -6.61 -9.62
C ARG A 96 -1.62 -6.91 -11.02
N MET A 97 -1.07 -8.11 -11.21
CA MET A 97 -0.70 -8.69 -12.51
C MET A 97 -1.23 -10.11 -12.66
N ASP A 98 -1.20 -10.67 -13.87
CA ASP A 98 -1.61 -12.06 -14.12
C ASP A 98 -0.66 -13.07 -13.46
N ASP A 99 -1.23 -14.14 -12.89
CA ASP A 99 -0.47 -15.26 -12.34
C ASP A 99 -0.09 -16.25 -13.45
N ASN A 100 0.95 -15.90 -14.23
CA ASN A 100 1.56 -16.74 -15.25
C ASN A 100 3.06 -16.95 -14.99
N ASP A 101 3.70 -17.87 -15.71
CA ASP A 101 5.10 -18.23 -15.44
C ASP A 101 6.09 -17.09 -15.70
N GLU A 102 5.79 -16.19 -16.64
CA GLU A 102 6.60 -14.98 -16.88
C GLU A 102 6.59 -14.07 -15.65
N ASN A 103 5.40 -13.77 -15.10
CA ASN A 103 5.24 -12.90 -13.95
C ASN A 103 5.73 -13.55 -12.65
N ARG A 104 5.60 -14.87 -12.50
CA ARG A 104 6.26 -15.63 -11.42
C ARG A 104 7.78 -15.51 -11.51
N THR A 105 8.35 -15.61 -12.71
CA THR A 105 9.78 -15.40 -12.94
C THR A 105 10.22 -13.98 -12.57
N LYS A 106 9.39 -12.97 -12.86
CA LYS A 106 9.65 -11.60 -12.40
C LYS A 106 9.65 -11.48 -10.88
N LEU A 107 8.75 -12.18 -10.17
CA LEU A 107 8.78 -12.22 -8.70
C LEU A 107 10.01 -12.94 -8.14
N ILE A 108 10.47 -14.02 -8.78
CA ILE A 108 11.74 -14.68 -8.41
C ILE A 108 12.90 -13.68 -8.51
N ARG A 109 12.99 -12.93 -9.62
CA ARG A 109 13.99 -11.87 -9.78
C ARG A 109 13.84 -10.76 -8.76
N PHE A 110 12.60 -10.37 -8.44
CA PHE A 110 12.32 -9.37 -7.42
C PHE A 110 12.87 -9.79 -6.05
N VAL A 111 12.67 -11.06 -5.64
CA VAL A 111 13.26 -11.58 -4.39
C VAL A 111 14.78 -11.45 -4.42
N ALA A 112 15.43 -11.88 -5.51
CA ALA A 112 16.87 -11.77 -5.64
C ALA A 112 17.36 -10.30 -5.56
N GLN A 113 16.66 -9.38 -6.22
CA GLN A 113 16.97 -7.95 -6.20
C GLN A 113 16.80 -7.33 -4.81
N GLU A 114 15.74 -7.69 -4.07
CA GLU A 114 15.54 -7.20 -2.71
C GLU A 114 16.65 -7.70 -1.76
N VAL A 115 17.07 -8.96 -1.88
CA VAL A 115 18.20 -9.51 -1.11
C VAL A 115 19.50 -8.79 -1.45
N THR A 116 19.81 -8.61 -2.74
CA THR A 116 21.03 -7.90 -3.17
C THR A 116 21.03 -6.43 -2.73
N LYS A 117 19.88 -5.76 -2.78
CA LYS A 117 19.73 -4.36 -2.39
C LYS A 117 19.88 -4.17 -0.88
N ASP A 118 19.36 -5.12 -0.08
CA ASP A 118 19.49 -5.09 1.37
C ASP A 118 20.93 -5.39 1.83
N GLY A 119 21.53 -6.44 1.27
CA GLY A 119 22.93 -6.80 1.50
C GLY A 119 23.26 -7.42 2.87
N LYS A 120 22.28 -7.56 3.77
CA LYS A 120 22.47 -8.13 5.11
C LYS A 120 21.79 -9.47 5.29
N ILE A 121 20.69 -9.71 4.58
CA ILE A 121 19.93 -10.95 4.66
C ILE A 121 20.52 -12.06 3.74
N PRO A 122 20.42 -13.35 4.14
CA PRO A 122 20.86 -14.45 3.31
C PRO A 122 19.94 -14.68 2.09
N HIS A 123 20.44 -15.44 1.11
CA HIS A 123 19.65 -15.86 -0.05
C HIS A 123 18.55 -16.85 0.33
N PHE A 124 17.50 -16.91 -0.51
CA PHE A 124 16.33 -17.77 -0.31
C PHE A 124 16.50 -19.09 -1.05
N ASP A 125 16.04 -20.20 -0.45
CA ASP A 125 15.85 -21.45 -1.18
C ASP A 125 14.59 -21.39 -2.07
N ARG A 126 14.40 -22.45 -2.87
CA ARG A 126 13.29 -22.55 -3.81
C ARG A 126 11.93 -22.51 -3.11
N ASP A 127 11.81 -23.15 -1.96
CA ASP A 127 10.52 -23.32 -1.27
C ASP A 127 10.14 -22.03 -0.52
N ALA A 128 11.11 -21.27 -0.01
CA ALA A 128 10.95 -19.93 0.51
C ALA A 128 10.48 -18.95 -0.58
N VAL A 129 11.08 -18.98 -1.77
CA VAL A 129 10.63 -18.15 -2.90
C VAL A 129 9.22 -18.56 -3.35
N ALA A 130 8.90 -19.86 -3.37
CA ALA A 130 7.56 -20.34 -3.67
C ALA A 130 6.52 -19.80 -2.65
N GLU A 131 6.89 -19.74 -1.37
CA GLU A 131 6.05 -19.18 -0.30
C GLU A 131 5.81 -17.67 -0.47
N ILE A 132 6.81 -16.91 -0.93
CA ILE A 132 6.64 -15.49 -1.28
C ILE A 132 5.67 -15.33 -2.45
N ILE A 133 5.78 -16.16 -3.50
CA ILE A 133 4.84 -16.14 -4.63
C ILE A 133 3.42 -16.53 -4.16
N HIS A 134 3.30 -17.51 -3.28
CA HIS A 134 2.03 -17.89 -2.67
C HIS A 134 1.42 -16.70 -1.91
N GLU A 135 2.22 -15.97 -1.13
CA GLU A 135 1.76 -14.77 -0.45
C GLU A 135 1.36 -13.65 -1.42
N ALA A 136 2.07 -13.48 -2.53
CA ALA A 136 1.71 -12.52 -3.57
C ALA A 136 0.33 -12.85 -4.20
N ARG A 137 -0.01 -14.13 -4.37
CA ARG A 137 -1.37 -14.55 -4.80
C ARG A 137 -2.41 -14.23 -3.75
N ARG A 138 -2.14 -14.55 -2.48
CA ARG A 138 -3.05 -14.28 -1.35
C ARG A 138 -3.37 -12.79 -1.26
N ARG A 139 -2.34 -11.94 -1.30
CA ARG A 139 -2.47 -10.47 -1.24
C ARG A 139 -3.11 -9.87 -2.49
N ALA A 140 -3.09 -10.56 -3.63
CA ALA A 140 -3.85 -10.09 -4.78
C ALA A 140 -5.36 -10.08 -4.48
N GLY A 141 -5.85 -10.98 -3.61
CA GLY A 141 -7.26 -11.07 -3.24
C GLY A 141 -8.19 -11.51 -4.36
N ILE A 142 -7.65 -11.91 -5.52
CA ILE A 142 -8.39 -12.37 -6.69
C ILE A 142 -7.67 -13.59 -7.28
N LYS A 143 -8.44 -14.61 -7.63
CA LYS A 143 -7.93 -15.83 -8.26
C LYS A 143 -7.21 -15.51 -9.58
N GLY A 144 -6.06 -16.14 -9.81
CA GLY A 144 -5.28 -15.98 -11.04
C GLY A 144 -4.52 -14.66 -11.15
N LYS A 145 -4.36 -13.92 -10.05
CA LYS A 145 -3.59 -12.67 -10.00
C LYS A 145 -2.48 -12.74 -8.94
N LEU A 146 -1.44 -11.93 -9.14
CA LEU A 146 -0.35 -11.67 -8.22
C LEU A 146 -0.38 -10.19 -7.80
N SER A 147 -0.07 -9.91 -6.54
CA SER A 147 0.01 -8.54 -6.03
C SER A 147 1.21 -7.79 -6.61
N LEU A 148 1.00 -6.53 -7.01
CA LEU A 148 2.06 -5.57 -7.37
C LEU A 148 2.41 -4.62 -6.21
N ARG A 149 1.97 -4.93 -4.99
CA ARG A 149 2.35 -4.19 -3.77
C ARG A 149 3.72 -4.63 -3.28
N LEU A 150 4.71 -4.35 -4.12
CA LEU A 150 6.06 -4.86 -3.95
C LEU A 150 6.73 -4.31 -2.68
N ARG A 151 6.33 -3.12 -2.19
CA ARG A 151 6.85 -2.59 -0.92
C ARG A 151 6.51 -3.50 0.26
N GLU A 152 5.27 -3.98 0.32
CA GLU A 152 4.81 -4.88 1.40
C GLU A 152 5.43 -6.27 1.26
N LEU A 153 5.52 -6.81 0.03
CA LEU A 153 6.19 -8.08 -0.23
C LEU A 153 7.70 -8.01 0.08
N GLY A 154 8.36 -6.90 -0.26
CA GLY A 154 9.76 -6.63 0.10
C GLY A 154 9.96 -6.57 1.61
N GLY A 155 8.98 -6.01 2.35
CA GLY A 155 8.97 -6.04 3.81
C GLY A 155 8.96 -7.47 4.37
N LEU A 156 8.14 -8.35 3.80
CA LEU A 156 8.12 -9.77 4.17
C LEU A 156 9.44 -10.48 3.86
N ILE A 157 10.05 -10.18 2.69
CA ILE A 157 11.36 -10.75 2.30
C ILE A 157 12.43 -10.36 3.32
N ARG A 158 12.52 -9.08 3.70
CA ARG A 158 13.47 -8.63 4.72
C ARG A 158 13.23 -9.29 6.07
N ALA A 159 11.99 -9.31 6.55
CA ALA A 159 11.65 -9.95 7.82
C ALA A 159 11.98 -11.45 7.87
N ALA A 160 11.79 -12.19 6.76
CA ALA A 160 12.18 -13.59 6.67
C ALA A 160 13.71 -13.77 6.66
N GLY A 161 14.41 -12.83 6.02
CA GLY A 161 15.86 -12.74 6.05
C GLY A 161 16.43 -12.47 7.45
N ASP A 162 15.82 -11.55 8.19
CA ASP A 162 16.20 -11.22 9.57
C ASP A 162 16.01 -12.43 10.49
N LEU A 163 14.89 -13.15 10.38
CA LEU A 163 14.64 -14.40 11.11
C LEU A 163 15.69 -15.48 10.81
N ALA A 164 16.08 -15.63 9.54
CA ALA A 164 17.15 -16.55 9.17
C ALA A 164 18.49 -16.13 9.77
N TYR A 165 18.78 -14.83 9.79
CA TYR A 165 20.00 -14.29 10.39
C TYR A 165 20.03 -14.52 11.92
N GLU A 166 18.93 -14.25 12.62
CA GLU A 166 18.80 -14.47 14.07
C GLU A 166 18.99 -15.95 14.46
N THR A 167 18.55 -16.87 13.60
CA THR A 167 18.72 -18.32 13.79
C THR A 167 20.07 -18.85 13.29
N ASN A 168 21.02 -17.97 12.90
CA ASN A 168 22.30 -18.32 12.27
C ASN A 168 22.16 -19.19 11.00
N GLY A 169 21.02 -19.08 10.30
CA GLY A 169 20.76 -19.72 9.03
C GLY A 169 21.54 -19.06 7.90
N LYS A 170 22.19 -19.88 7.04
CA LYS A 170 22.90 -19.39 5.84
C LYS A 170 21.96 -19.15 4.65
N ILE A 171 20.73 -19.66 4.72
CA ILE A 171 19.72 -19.62 3.67
C ILE A 171 18.35 -19.39 4.35
N VAL A 172 17.51 -18.58 3.71
CA VAL A 172 16.10 -18.41 4.11
C VAL A 172 15.29 -19.59 3.59
N THR A 173 14.60 -20.28 4.50
CA THR A 173 13.72 -21.42 4.22
C THR A 173 12.26 -21.01 4.24
N GLN A 174 11.37 -21.90 3.78
CA GLN A 174 9.92 -21.69 3.83
C GLN A 174 9.43 -21.36 5.25
N ASP A 175 9.97 -22.01 6.28
CA ASP A 175 9.54 -21.79 7.67
C ASP A 175 9.84 -20.36 8.13
N HIS A 176 11.00 -19.81 7.78
CA HIS A 176 11.32 -18.40 8.06
C HIS A 176 10.30 -17.46 7.42
N VAL A 177 9.86 -17.73 6.18
CA VAL A 177 8.83 -16.91 5.51
C VAL A 177 7.49 -17.03 6.23
N ILE A 178 7.07 -18.23 6.63
CA ILE A 178 5.82 -18.46 7.37
C ILE A 178 5.84 -17.72 8.71
N GLN A 179 6.94 -17.77 9.44
CA GLN A 179 7.11 -17.03 10.69
C GLN A 179 7.10 -15.51 10.44
N ALA A 180 7.81 -15.05 9.42
CA ALA A 180 7.89 -13.64 9.04
C ALA A 180 6.52 -13.03 8.71
N LYS A 181 5.58 -13.80 8.14
CA LYS A 181 4.20 -13.33 7.90
C LYS A 181 3.48 -12.85 9.15
N LYS A 182 3.82 -13.39 10.33
CA LYS A 182 3.23 -12.95 11.60
C LYS A 182 3.80 -11.61 12.07
N ILE A 183 5.07 -11.37 11.78
CA ILE A 183 5.82 -10.18 12.21
C ILE A 183 5.59 -9.02 11.23
N ALA A 184 5.59 -9.31 9.94
CA ALA A 184 5.46 -8.34 8.85
C ALA A 184 4.02 -7.85 8.60
N LYS A 185 3.12 -8.00 9.58
CA LYS A 185 1.74 -7.50 9.51
C LYS A 185 1.71 -5.99 9.65
N SER A 186 0.85 -5.32 8.89
CA SER A 186 0.67 -3.88 9.03
C SER A 186 0.10 -3.50 10.41
N LEU A 187 0.24 -2.23 10.81
CA LEU A 187 -0.34 -1.75 12.07
C LEU A 187 -1.87 -1.90 12.06
N GLU A 188 -2.50 -1.58 10.93
CA GLU A 188 -3.93 -1.68 10.72
C GLU A 188 -4.39 -3.14 10.93
N GLN A 189 -3.66 -4.10 10.35
CA GLN A 189 -3.92 -5.53 10.53
C GLN A 189 -3.76 -5.97 11.99
N GLN A 190 -2.73 -5.49 12.70
CA GLN A 190 -2.53 -5.80 14.13
C GLN A 190 -3.68 -5.27 15.00
N VAL A 191 -4.18 -4.07 14.71
CA VAL A 191 -5.35 -3.49 15.40
C VAL A 191 -6.60 -4.36 15.19
N VAL A 192 -6.85 -4.77 13.94
CA VAL A 192 -7.99 -5.64 13.62
C VAL A 192 -7.87 -7.01 14.28
N ASP A 193 -6.69 -7.63 14.23
CA ASP A 193 -6.44 -8.92 14.86
C ASP A 193 -6.67 -8.85 16.39
N ARG A 194 -6.22 -7.78 17.04
CA ARG A 194 -6.44 -7.56 18.48
C ARG A 194 -7.92 -7.34 18.81
N ALA A 195 -8.64 -6.58 17.99
CA ALA A 195 -10.08 -6.38 18.16
C ALA A 195 -10.86 -7.70 17.98
N ILE A 196 -10.44 -8.55 17.05
CA ILE A 196 -11.02 -9.88 16.85
C ILE A 196 -10.69 -10.82 18.01
N GLU A 197 -9.46 -10.80 18.51
CA GLU A 197 -9.04 -11.61 19.65
C GLU A 197 -9.85 -11.27 20.91
N GLN A 198 -10.05 -9.98 21.19
CA GLN A 198 -10.94 -9.55 22.26
C GLN A 198 -12.37 -10.09 22.08
N ARG A 199 -12.93 -10.01 20.86
CA ARG A 199 -14.27 -10.56 20.56
C ARG A 199 -14.35 -12.07 20.67
N LYS A 200 -13.27 -12.82 20.42
CA LYS A 200 -13.21 -14.28 20.61
C LYS A 200 -13.36 -14.66 22.08
N GLY A 201 -12.82 -13.86 23.00
CA GLY A 201 -12.96 -14.10 24.45
C GLY A 201 -14.39 -14.05 24.97
N TYR A 202 -15.32 -13.46 24.20
CA TYR A 202 -16.74 -13.32 24.57
C TYR A 202 -17.68 -14.28 23.80
N ARG A 203 -17.14 -15.23 23.02
CA ARG A 203 -17.95 -15.89 21.96
C ARG A 203 -18.38 -17.33 22.21
N SER A 204 -19.70 -17.49 22.21
CA SER A 204 -20.52 -18.70 22.13
C SER A 204 -20.81 -19.07 20.66
N PHE A 205 -19.88 -19.72 19.97
CA PHE A 205 -20.19 -20.44 18.73
C PHE A 205 -19.75 -21.90 18.89
N LYS A 206 -20.57 -22.83 18.41
CA LYS A 206 -20.28 -24.27 18.48
C LYS A 206 -19.69 -24.72 17.15
N THR A 207 -18.60 -25.46 17.21
CA THR A 207 -17.98 -26.10 16.03
C THR A 207 -18.39 -27.56 15.87
N GLU A 208 -19.03 -28.14 16.88
CA GLU A 208 -19.48 -29.53 16.91
C GLU A 208 -20.93 -29.60 17.42
N GLY A 209 -21.63 -30.67 17.03
CA GLY A 209 -23.05 -30.87 17.33
C GLY A 209 -23.99 -30.13 16.39
N GLU A 210 -25.25 -30.06 16.77
CA GLU A 210 -26.32 -29.39 16.02
C GLU A 210 -27.14 -28.48 16.92
N GLU A 211 -27.66 -27.38 16.36
CA GLU A 211 -28.53 -26.42 17.04
C GLU A 211 -29.55 -25.87 16.05
N VAL A 212 -30.84 -25.97 16.40
CA VAL A 212 -31.93 -25.56 15.52
C VAL A 212 -31.94 -24.04 15.39
N GLY A 213 -32.00 -23.54 14.15
CA GLY A 213 -32.07 -22.10 13.87
C GLY A 213 -30.76 -21.34 14.02
N VAL A 214 -29.62 -22.02 14.22
CA VAL A 214 -28.31 -21.37 14.35
C VAL A 214 -27.38 -21.81 13.22
N VAL A 215 -26.72 -20.84 12.59
CA VAL A 215 -25.69 -21.10 11.57
C VAL A 215 -24.44 -20.26 11.84
N ASN A 216 -23.27 -20.86 11.61
CA ASN A 216 -21.99 -20.16 11.66
C ASN A 216 -21.76 -19.40 10.35
N GLY A 217 -22.14 -18.13 10.32
CA GLY A 217 -21.75 -17.20 9.27
C GLY A 217 -20.25 -16.89 9.31
N LEU A 218 -19.71 -16.45 8.18
CA LEU A 218 -18.33 -15.97 8.08
C LEU A 218 -18.34 -14.49 7.71
N ALA A 219 -17.61 -13.69 8.46
CA ALA A 219 -17.33 -12.31 8.10
C ALA A 219 -15.84 -12.09 7.91
N VAL A 220 -15.54 -11.14 7.04
CA VAL A 220 -14.17 -10.70 6.75
C VAL A 220 -14.10 -9.23 7.13
N HIS A 221 -13.12 -8.89 7.98
CA HIS A 221 -12.80 -7.52 8.29
C HIS A 221 -11.55 -7.11 7.51
N SER A 222 -11.62 -5.98 6.81
CA SER A 222 -10.47 -5.35 6.16
C SER A 222 -10.12 -4.11 6.96
N ALA A 223 -8.85 -3.96 7.33
CA ALA A 223 -8.41 -2.80 8.10
C ALA A 223 -8.41 -1.52 7.24
N ASP A 224 -8.19 -1.67 5.93
CA ASP A 224 -8.27 -0.62 4.93
C ASP A 224 -8.76 -1.25 3.60
N PRO A 225 -9.75 -0.67 2.89
CA PRO A 225 -10.15 -1.11 1.55
C PRO A 225 -8.99 -1.08 0.54
N SER A 226 -8.03 -0.21 0.80
CA SER A 226 -6.79 -0.08 0.06
C SER A 226 -5.74 -1.07 0.51
N MET A 227 -5.98 -1.99 1.45
CA MET A 227 -5.04 -3.03 1.89
C MET A 227 -5.41 -4.43 1.40
N SER A 228 -4.40 -5.30 1.34
CA SER A 228 -4.50 -6.68 0.88
C SER A 228 -4.63 -7.70 2.02
N GLU A 229 -4.76 -7.22 3.26
CA GLU A 229 -4.76 -8.03 4.48
C GLU A 229 -6.18 -8.07 5.06
N PHE A 230 -6.65 -9.29 5.32
CA PHE A 230 -8.01 -9.58 5.75
C PHE A 230 -7.98 -10.44 7.00
N SER A 231 -8.83 -10.11 7.98
CA SER A 231 -9.06 -10.95 9.15
C SER A 231 -10.45 -11.56 9.13
N GLY A 232 -10.50 -12.89 9.11
CA GLY A 232 -11.76 -13.64 9.17
C GLY A 232 -12.27 -13.79 10.60
N LEU A 233 -13.59 -13.78 10.76
CA LEU A 233 -14.27 -14.06 12.02
C LEU A 233 -15.57 -14.84 11.78
N VAL A 234 -15.81 -15.85 12.62
CA VAL A 234 -17.06 -16.63 12.60
C VAL A 234 -18.13 -15.84 13.35
N LEU A 235 -19.26 -15.55 12.69
CA LEU A 235 -20.43 -14.88 13.27
C LEU A 235 -21.57 -15.91 13.41
N PRO A 236 -21.99 -16.30 14.63
CA PRO A 236 -23.22 -17.06 14.78
C PRO A 236 -24.42 -16.18 14.38
N ILE A 237 -25.25 -16.69 13.48
CA ILE A 237 -26.49 -16.08 13.02
C ILE A 237 -27.63 -16.97 13.53
N VAL A 238 -28.59 -16.36 14.22
CA VAL A 238 -29.74 -17.05 14.81
C VAL A 238 -31.00 -16.62 14.09
N ALA A 239 -31.86 -17.59 13.78
CA ALA A 239 -33.18 -17.40 13.23
C ALA A 239 -34.20 -18.08 14.14
N GLU A 240 -35.26 -17.36 14.50
CA GLU A 240 -36.35 -17.85 15.32
C GLU A 240 -37.68 -17.57 14.60
N VAL A 241 -38.61 -18.51 14.72
CA VAL A 241 -39.96 -18.41 14.17
C VAL A 241 -40.92 -18.13 15.31
N THR A 242 -41.63 -17.00 15.27
CA THR A 242 -42.64 -16.63 16.27
C THR A 242 -44.03 -16.53 15.63
N PRO A 243 -45.12 -16.73 16.40
CA PRO A 243 -46.46 -16.49 15.90
C PRO A 243 -46.63 -15.04 15.43
N ALA A 244 -47.40 -14.84 14.35
CA ALA A 244 -47.67 -13.52 13.80
C ALA A 244 -48.37 -12.62 14.82
N GLY A 245 -47.93 -11.36 14.94
CA GLY A 245 -48.46 -10.40 15.90
C GLY A 245 -49.84 -9.84 15.53
N SER A 246 -50.28 -10.02 14.28
CA SER A 246 -51.60 -9.59 13.80
C SER A 246 -52.25 -10.64 12.88
N ARG A 247 -53.59 -10.66 12.85
CA ARG A 247 -54.39 -11.51 11.94
C ARG A 247 -54.20 -11.15 10.45
N SER A 248 -53.70 -9.95 10.15
CA SER A 248 -53.44 -9.45 8.79
C SER A 248 -52.03 -9.75 8.28
N GLU A 249 -51.16 -10.31 9.12
CA GLU A 249 -49.79 -10.69 8.75
C GLU A 249 -49.72 -12.17 8.36
N GLY A 250 -48.72 -12.54 7.56
CA GLY A 250 -48.58 -13.88 7.01
C GLY A 250 -48.53 -14.95 8.11
N LYS A 251 -49.38 -15.97 8.00
CA LYS A 251 -49.28 -17.17 8.84
C LYS A 251 -48.18 -18.07 8.29
N ILE A 252 -47.18 -18.36 9.12
CA ILE A 252 -46.17 -19.37 8.81
C ILE A 252 -46.82 -20.73 9.03
N ILE A 253 -46.98 -21.49 7.96
CA ILE A 253 -47.41 -22.90 8.00
C ILE A 253 -46.14 -23.73 7.90
N ALA A 254 -45.75 -24.34 9.01
CA ALA A 254 -44.65 -25.30 9.08
C ALA A 254 -45.23 -26.73 9.07
#